data_AF-Q6EBB6-F1
#
_entry.id   AF-Q6EBB6-F1
#
_cell.length_a   1.000
_cell.length_b   1.000
_cell.length_c   1.000
_cell.angle_alpha   90.00
_cell.angle_beta   90.00
_cell.angle_gamma   90.00
#
_symmetry.space_group_name_H-M   'P 1'
#
loop_
_entity.id
_entity.type
_entity.pdbx_description
1 polymer ?
#
loop_
_entity_poly.entity_id
_entity_poly.type
_entity_poly.pdbx_seq_one_letter_code
_entity_poly.pdbx_strand_id
1 'polypeptide(L)'
;MGKKKFTLQLGEKPYIISAKPDGFGMRLSSMLIGMYLAEKLGFNFGFVWDNITETQDESILGVNEKFIGINLEKKENIFNFNFIKKYSLDDFNIKKNHGFKLHSKIRTFDEIKSPPFENEWGWYSAGIEGGLPSNWILNCNEIECLIDLKRIFYNLDFKENLRYIINQVINLVKTFGEDFIALHIRGADIIYGDYYKKWSLQDFVGDKVFPYEIALEIIKRHTNANVKIIIFGQDVKSNMKLLNYIIENKILPKNKIFTVDEFINQTFNIFERTFFEMNLMSHALKIYTPGIQAQKSAFSQCAMMIAGRKNIISYHEIFSLKQQYQIIKSNLGLLGLDSLYDSMAYFQLYKLSRILNLTLDLSLNYIKKAMELDQDNDAWGIHYIYCCFLLGDLEAIETFLKVLLDSNKLNNLLQTFIISKSMRIYKEQEDCFISFRSTKIYPMINYVGIWLNYHYGEFVRMYKMYKNYQKYFNDLEVDTQCFFSCYQKKDLISNSAVLIVKNHLSYKLGKILLECKNLKDFVEIPIIIKYFLWESKNEKAYFKSFLFEIEKLDDYNQSCSIRNYLSYQLGKLIIESFKGW
;
A
#
# COMPACT_ATOMS: atom_id res chain seq x y z
N MET A 1 -2.57 31.44 -12.35
CA MET A 1 -2.26 32.25 -11.15
C MET A 1 -1.81 31.30 -10.05
N GLY A 2 -0.67 31.55 -9.40
CA GLY A 2 -0.19 30.68 -8.31
C GLY A 2 -1.05 30.81 -7.04
N LYS A 3 -1.29 29.69 -6.33
CA LYS A 3 -1.97 29.70 -5.03
C LYS A 3 -1.16 30.49 -4.00
N LYS A 4 -1.82 31.22 -3.09
CA LYS A 4 -1.16 32.05 -2.07
C LYS A 4 -0.63 31.19 -0.91
N LYS A 5 0.49 31.55 -0.28
CA LYS A 5 0.94 30.87 0.96
C LYS A 5 -0.12 31.09 2.06
N PHE A 6 -0.48 30.04 2.79
CA PHE A 6 -1.33 30.17 3.98
C PHE A 6 -0.47 30.53 5.20
N THR A 7 -0.80 31.64 5.87
CA THR A 7 -0.13 32.11 7.08
C THR A 7 -1.18 32.63 8.04
N LEU A 8 -1.04 32.32 9.33
CA LEU A 8 -1.90 32.91 10.37
C LEU A 8 -1.72 34.43 10.43
N GLN A 9 -2.83 35.16 10.54
CA GLN A 9 -2.77 36.58 10.87
C GLN A 9 -2.55 36.78 12.37
N LEU A 10 -2.03 37.95 12.75
CA LEU A 10 -1.78 38.27 14.16
C LEU A 10 -3.10 38.24 14.95
N GLY A 11 -3.13 37.44 16.02
CA GLY A 11 -4.30 37.26 16.88
C GLY A 11 -5.29 36.20 16.41
N GLU A 12 -5.08 35.55 15.25
CA GLU A 12 -5.86 34.40 14.84
C GLU A 12 -5.53 33.15 15.65
N LYS A 13 -6.56 32.34 15.90
CA LYS A 13 -6.40 31.02 16.52
C LYS A 13 -5.71 30.06 15.55
N PRO A 14 -4.84 29.15 16.04
CA PRO A 14 -4.24 28.12 15.20
C PRO A 14 -5.30 27.24 14.51
N TYR A 15 -4.90 26.57 13.43
CA TYR A 15 -5.78 25.68 12.65
C TYR A 15 -5.46 24.20 12.86
N ILE A 16 -6.51 23.39 12.79
CA ILE A 16 -6.44 21.97 12.41
C ILE A 16 -6.92 21.87 10.95
N ILE A 17 -6.06 21.42 10.04
CA ILE A 17 -6.36 21.35 8.61
C ILE A 17 -6.43 19.90 8.11
N SER A 18 -7.57 19.50 7.55
CA SER A 18 -7.71 18.24 6.81
C SER A 18 -7.25 18.42 5.36
N ALA A 19 -6.12 17.79 4.98
CA ALA A 19 -5.56 17.87 3.63
C ALA A 19 -5.28 16.46 3.04
N LYS A 20 -6.19 15.53 3.30
CA LYS A 20 -6.02 14.10 3.01
C LYS A 20 -6.16 13.81 1.50
N PRO A 21 -5.19 13.15 0.84
CA PRO A 21 -5.22 12.90 -0.60
C PRO A 21 -6.00 11.65 -1.04
N ASP A 22 -6.62 10.93 -0.10
CA ASP A 22 -7.26 9.62 -0.30
C ASP A 22 -8.72 9.69 -0.80
N GLY A 23 -9.40 8.55 -0.89
CA GLY A 23 -10.84 8.47 -1.18
C GLY A 23 -11.76 9.03 -0.09
N PHE A 24 -13.06 9.14 -0.39
CA PHE A 24 -14.04 9.82 0.45
C PHE A 24 -14.04 9.43 1.94
N GLY A 25 -14.06 8.13 2.27
CA GLY A 25 -14.11 7.69 3.68
C GLY A 25 -12.91 8.14 4.52
N MET A 26 -11.72 8.22 3.92
CA MET A 26 -10.51 8.73 4.57
C MET A 26 -10.58 10.25 4.78
N ARG A 27 -11.01 10.99 3.75
CA ARG A 27 -11.19 12.45 3.81
C ARG A 27 -12.22 12.82 4.86
N LEU A 28 -13.39 12.17 4.83
CA LEU A 28 -14.46 12.40 5.79
C LEU A 28 -13.99 12.10 7.21
N SER A 29 -13.33 10.96 7.46
CA SER A 29 -12.79 10.64 8.78
C SER A 29 -11.79 11.69 9.27
N SER A 30 -10.90 12.18 8.38
CA SER A 30 -9.95 13.24 8.73
C SER A 30 -10.63 14.58 9.03
N MET A 31 -11.72 14.90 8.33
CA MET A 31 -12.54 16.09 8.64
C MET A 31 -13.22 15.95 9.99
N LEU A 32 -13.85 14.80 10.29
CA LEU A 32 -14.52 14.56 11.56
C LEU A 32 -13.54 14.67 12.74
N ILE A 33 -12.38 14.02 12.64
CA ILE A 33 -11.31 14.13 13.63
C ILE A 33 -10.80 15.57 13.74
N GLY A 34 -10.61 16.26 12.61
CA GLY A 34 -10.09 17.61 12.59
C GLY A 34 -11.02 18.62 13.26
N MET A 35 -12.32 18.50 13.00
CA MET A 35 -13.36 19.31 13.66
C MET A 35 -13.45 19.00 15.15
N TYR A 36 -13.38 17.72 15.54
CA TYR A 36 -13.35 17.31 16.95
C TYR A 36 -12.18 17.96 17.70
N LEU A 37 -10.98 17.88 17.13
CA LEU A 37 -9.79 18.47 17.74
C LEU A 37 -9.87 20.00 17.78
N ALA A 38 -10.36 20.62 16.71
CA ALA A 38 -10.54 22.07 16.67
C ALA A 38 -11.49 22.55 17.79
N GLU A 39 -12.60 21.84 18.02
CA GLU A 39 -13.53 22.13 19.12
C GLU A 39 -12.87 21.95 20.50
N LYS A 40 -12.17 20.83 20.75
CA LYS A 40 -11.54 20.55 22.05
C LYS A 40 -10.39 21.49 22.38
N LEU A 41 -9.64 21.94 21.37
CA LEU A 41 -8.47 22.82 21.54
C LEU A 41 -8.84 24.31 21.52
N GLY A 42 -10.04 24.65 21.03
CA GLY A 42 -10.44 26.03 20.74
C GLY A 42 -9.73 26.61 19.51
N PHE A 43 -9.34 25.75 18.57
CA PHE A 43 -8.67 26.10 17.31
C PHE A 43 -9.69 26.33 16.19
N ASN A 44 -9.23 26.87 15.07
CA ASN A 44 -10.00 26.92 13.83
C ASN A 44 -9.92 25.57 13.10
N PHE A 45 -10.93 25.26 12.29
CA PHE A 45 -10.90 24.12 11.37
C PHE A 45 -10.84 24.61 9.92
N GLY A 46 -10.13 23.88 9.07
CA GLY A 46 -10.18 24.06 7.62
C GLY A 46 -9.93 22.76 6.88
N PHE A 47 -10.26 22.72 5.59
CA PHE A 47 -9.96 21.57 4.74
C PHE A 47 -9.50 22.00 3.34
N VAL A 48 -8.72 21.13 2.73
CA VAL A 48 -8.36 21.19 1.31
C VAL A 48 -8.94 19.97 0.60
N TRP A 49 -9.54 20.17 -0.57
CA TRP A 49 -10.22 19.11 -1.30
C TRP A 49 -9.74 19.00 -2.74
N ASP A 50 -8.56 18.41 -2.92
CA ASP A 50 -8.02 18.20 -4.26
C ASP A 50 -8.80 17.14 -5.04
N ASN A 51 -9.07 17.41 -6.31
CA ASN A 51 -9.77 16.48 -7.22
C ASN A 51 -8.92 15.29 -7.68
N ILE A 52 -7.67 15.15 -7.20
CA ILE A 52 -6.70 14.15 -7.66
C ILE A 52 -6.24 13.30 -6.47
N THR A 53 -6.47 11.99 -6.53
CA THR A 53 -5.85 11.02 -5.62
C THR A 53 -4.39 10.79 -5.95
N GLU A 54 -3.61 10.43 -4.94
CA GLU A 54 -2.28 9.83 -5.12
C GLU A 54 -2.37 8.30 -5.30
N THR A 55 -3.47 7.80 -5.88
CA THR A 55 -3.58 6.37 -6.18
C THR A 55 -2.63 6.05 -7.32
N GLN A 56 -1.63 5.19 -7.07
CA GLN A 56 -0.72 4.71 -8.11
C GLN A 56 -1.39 3.76 -9.11
N ASP A 57 -2.65 3.41 -8.85
CA ASP A 57 -3.46 2.52 -9.66
C ASP A 57 -4.73 3.25 -10.11
N GLU A 58 -4.83 3.58 -11.39
CA GLU A 58 -6.05 4.16 -11.96
C GLU A 58 -7.14 3.10 -12.18
N SER A 59 -6.78 1.82 -12.26
CA SER A 59 -7.71 0.71 -12.54
C SER A 59 -8.72 0.48 -11.41
N ILE A 60 -8.46 1.05 -10.23
CA ILE A 60 -9.30 0.95 -9.04
C ILE A 60 -10.20 2.16 -8.82
N LEU A 61 -10.26 3.11 -9.76
CA LEU A 61 -11.14 4.28 -9.71
C LEU A 61 -12.50 3.99 -10.35
N GLY A 62 -13.57 4.54 -9.77
CA GLY A 62 -14.91 4.47 -10.36
C GLY A 62 -15.53 3.08 -10.36
N VAL A 63 -16.32 2.76 -11.40
CA VAL A 63 -16.92 1.42 -11.58
C VAL A 63 -16.19 0.72 -12.72
N ASN A 64 -15.70 -0.48 -12.44
CA ASN A 64 -15.22 -1.44 -13.42
C ASN A 64 -16.30 -2.52 -13.63
N GLU A 65 -16.26 -3.26 -14.73
CA GLU A 65 -17.16 -4.41 -15.00
C GLU A 65 -17.17 -5.45 -13.87
N LYS A 66 -16.07 -5.52 -13.10
CA LYS A 66 -15.88 -6.49 -12.03
C LYS A 66 -16.18 -5.96 -10.62
N PHE A 67 -16.00 -4.66 -10.34
CA PHE A 67 -16.16 -4.14 -8.99
C PHE A 67 -16.35 -2.61 -8.93
N ILE A 68 -16.79 -2.14 -7.75
CA ILE A 68 -16.95 -0.73 -7.40
C ILE A 68 -15.70 -0.26 -6.66
N GLY A 69 -14.95 0.62 -7.31
CA GLY A 69 -13.69 1.18 -6.87
C GLY A 69 -13.82 2.45 -6.02
N ILE A 70 -12.70 3.17 -5.91
CA ILE A 70 -12.60 4.41 -5.13
C ILE A 70 -13.36 5.53 -5.84
N ASN A 71 -14.18 6.26 -5.09
CA ASN A 71 -14.93 7.41 -5.59
C ASN A 71 -14.33 8.74 -5.11
N LEU A 72 -14.23 9.69 -6.04
CA LEU A 72 -13.75 11.06 -5.83
C LEU A 72 -14.79 12.06 -6.30
N GLU A 73 -15.67 12.45 -5.39
CA GLU A 73 -16.66 13.46 -5.66
C GLU A 73 -16.12 14.86 -5.34
N LYS A 74 -16.55 15.85 -6.12
CA LYS A 74 -16.21 17.26 -5.91
C LYS A 74 -16.87 17.77 -4.63
N LYS A 75 -16.16 18.59 -3.85
CA LYS A 75 -16.71 19.17 -2.60
C LYS A 75 -18.02 19.93 -2.84
N GLU A 76 -18.21 20.55 -4.02
CA GLU A 76 -19.42 21.27 -4.41
C GLU A 76 -20.65 20.37 -4.55
N ASN A 77 -20.44 19.08 -4.79
CA ASN A 77 -21.50 18.07 -4.86
C ASN A 77 -21.77 17.42 -3.49
N ILE A 78 -20.91 17.66 -2.50
CA ILE A 78 -21.02 17.08 -1.15
C ILE A 78 -21.58 18.11 -0.17
N PHE A 79 -21.02 19.31 -0.17
CA PHE A 79 -21.30 20.35 0.82
C PHE A 79 -22.02 21.54 0.19
N ASN A 80 -22.84 22.22 0.99
CA ASN A 80 -23.46 23.48 0.59
C ASN A 80 -22.45 24.62 0.52
N PHE A 81 -22.80 25.67 -0.23
CA PHE A 81 -21.93 26.82 -0.49
C PHE A 81 -21.41 27.48 0.80
N ASN A 82 -22.27 27.65 1.80
CA ASN A 82 -21.89 28.30 3.06
C ASN A 82 -20.83 27.50 3.83
N PHE A 83 -20.92 26.17 3.82
CA PHE A 83 -19.91 25.30 4.41
C PHE A 83 -18.56 25.42 3.71
N ILE A 84 -18.57 25.34 2.37
CA ILE A 84 -17.36 25.47 1.55
C ILE A 84 -16.73 26.84 1.80
N LYS A 85 -17.51 27.92 1.73
CA LYS A 85 -17.03 29.28 1.97
C LYS A 85 -16.39 29.45 3.36
N LYS A 86 -16.92 28.76 4.38
CA LYS A 86 -16.44 28.87 5.76
C LYS A 86 -15.16 28.09 6.02
N TYR A 87 -15.03 26.89 5.46
CA TYR A 87 -13.99 25.93 5.87
C TYR A 87 -13.00 25.54 4.76
N SER A 88 -13.29 25.78 3.48
CA SER A 88 -12.41 25.43 2.37
C SER A 88 -11.20 26.37 2.32
N LEU A 89 -10.00 25.80 2.19
CA LEU A 89 -8.74 26.52 2.07
C LEU A 89 -8.04 26.28 0.71
N ASP A 90 -8.77 25.80 -0.29
CA ASP A 90 -8.24 25.45 -1.62
C ASP A 90 -7.54 26.60 -2.37
N ASP A 91 -7.86 27.86 -2.05
CA ASP A 91 -7.21 29.04 -2.62
C ASP A 91 -5.76 29.23 -2.14
N PHE A 92 -5.38 28.49 -1.09
CA PHE A 92 -4.05 28.52 -0.51
C PHE A 92 -3.19 27.33 -0.92
N ASN A 93 -1.88 27.54 -0.92
CA ASN A 93 -0.87 26.53 -1.20
C ASN A 93 -0.58 25.69 0.05
N ILE A 94 -1.57 24.92 0.48
CA ILE A 94 -1.43 23.92 1.54
C ILE A 94 -1.14 22.57 0.87
N LYS A 95 -0.09 21.89 1.33
CA LYS A 95 0.32 20.60 0.76
C LYS A 95 -0.61 19.50 1.25
N LYS A 96 -0.83 18.50 0.39
CA LYS A 96 -1.43 17.22 0.78
C LYS A 96 -0.65 16.61 1.93
N ASN A 97 -1.34 16.01 2.90
CA ASN A 97 -0.70 15.41 4.06
C ASN A 97 -1.59 14.31 4.68
N HIS A 98 -0.98 13.21 5.10
CA HIS A 98 -1.68 12.11 5.76
C HIS A 98 -1.96 12.35 7.26
N GLY A 99 -1.38 13.39 7.87
CA GLY A 99 -1.60 13.78 9.27
C GLY A 99 -0.72 13.04 10.29
N PHE A 100 0.36 12.39 9.84
CA PHE A 100 1.14 11.48 10.69
C PHE A 100 1.82 12.13 11.90
N LYS A 101 2.21 13.41 11.80
CA LYS A 101 2.98 14.08 12.86
C LYS A 101 2.18 14.32 14.14
N LEU A 102 0.87 14.50 14.02
CA LEU A 102 0.01 14.75 15.16
C LEU A 102 -0.09 13.50 16.06
N HIS A 103 -0.21 12.32 15.46
CA HIS A 103 -0.35 11.03 16.14
C HIS A 103 0.94 10.18 16.16
N SER A 104 2.11 10.79 15.90
CA SER A 104 3.40 10.07 15.90
C SER A 104 3.88 9.64 17.28
N LYS A 105 3.26 10.17 18.34
CA LYS A 105 3.49 9.81 19.74
C LYS A 105 2.23 10.10 20.54
N ILE A 106 2.15 9.54 21.75
CA ILE A 106 1.11 9.91 22.72
C ILE A 106 1.34 11.36 23.18
N ARG A 107 0.27 12.16 23.24
CA ARG A 107 0.27 13.58 23.62
C ARG A 107 -0.82 13.91 24.63
N THR A 108 -0.78 15.09 25.25
CA THR A 108 -1.95 15.67 25.94
C THR A 108 -2.62 16.73 25.07
N PHE A 109 -3.84 17.14 25.41
CA PHE A 109 -4.48 18.29 24.75
C PHE A 109 -3.65 19.58 24.89
N ASP A 110 -3.03 19.80 26.07
CA ASP A 110 -2.20 21.00 26.32
C ASP A 110 -0.93 21.04 25.45
N GLU A 111 -0.30 19.89 25.23
CA GLU A 111 0.84 19.77 24.32
C GLU A 111 0.46 20.08 22.87
N ILE A 112 -0.72 19.66 22.42
CA ILE A 112 -1.19 19.94 21.05
C ILE A 112 -1.58 21.41 20.90
N LYS A 113 -2.15 22.00 21.96
CA LYS A 113 -2.59 23.39 22.02
C LYS A 113 -1.43 24.39 22.00
N SER A 114 -0.25 23.97 22.47
CA SER A 114 0.92 24.84 22.65
C SER A 114 1.95 24.66 21.54
N PRO A 115 2.67 25.73 21.15
CA PRO A 115 3.78 25.61 20.21
C PRO A 115 4.94 24.80 20.79
N PRO A 116 5.84 24.23 19.96
CA PRO A 116 5.88 24.38 18.49
C PRO A 116 4.88 23.47 17.76
N PHE A 117 4.24 24.04 16.74
CA PHE A 117 3.33 23.32 15.85
C PHE A 117 4.05 22.63 14.69
N GLU A 118 3.30 21.84 13.91
CA GLU A 118 3.83 21.26 12.67
C GLU A 118 4.13 22.31 11.61
N ASN A 119 3.25 23.30 11.47
CA ASN A 119 3.34 24.40 10.51
C ASN A 119 3.15 25.74 11.23
N GLU A 120 3.55 26.84 10.57
CA GLU A 120 3.29 28.22 11.03
C GLU A 120 1.82 28.47 11.38
N TRP A 121 0.89 27.73 10.76
CA TRP A 121 -0.54 27.87 10.95
C TRP A 121 -1.19 26.84 11.89
N GLY A 122 -0.45 25.82 12.35
CA GLY A 122 -0.99 24.76 13.21
C GLY A 122 -0.66 23.33 12.74
N TRP A 123 -1.65 22.43 12.80
CA TRP A 123 -1.48 20.98 12.60
C TRP A 123 -2.30 20.44 11.44
N TYR A 124 -1.76 19.46 10.71
CA TYR A 124 -2.61 18.63 9.87
C TYR A 124 -3.47 17.69 10.73
N SER A 125 -4.73 17.51 10.31
CA SER A 125 -5.63 16.55 10.93
C SER A 125 -5.18 15.12 10.65
N ALA A 126 -5.30 14.25 11.66
CA ALA A 126 -5.06 12.82 11.50
C ALA A 126 -6.14 12.16 10.62
N GLY A 127 -5.77 11.10 9.90
CA GLY A 127 -6.73 10.17 9.29
C GLY A 127 -6.96 8.94 10.17
N ILE A 128 -7.59 7.91 9.61
CA ILE A 128 -7.80 6.63 10.32
C ILE A 128 -6.49 5.92 10.68
N GLU A 129 -5.38 6.24 10.01
CA GLU A 129 -4.08 5.60 10.24
C GLU A 129 -3.54 5.89 11.65
N GLY A 130 -3.94 7.01 12.25
CA GLY A 130 -3.69 7.30 13.66
C GLY A 130 -4.68 6.61 14.61
N GLY A 131 -5.72 5.97 14.10
CA GLY A 131 -6.88 5.54 14.89
C GLY A 131 -7.68 6.72 15.44
N LEU A 132 -8.53 6.45 16.44
CA LEU A 132 -9.27 7.49 17.14
C LEU A 132 -8.32 8.38 17.97
N PRO A 133 -8.65 9.67 18.19
CA PRO A 133 -7.90 10.54 19.09
C PRO A 133 -7.61 9.92 20.48
N SER A 134 -8.53 9.11 21.02
CA SER A 134 -8.33 8.37 22.28
C SER A 134 -7.14 7.42 22.28
N ASN A 135 -6.62 7.01 21.12
CA ASN A 135 -5.50 6.09 21.02
C ASN A 135 -4.15 6.79 21.22
N TRP A 136 -4.09 8.11 21.02
CA TRP A 136 -2.84 8.87 21.03
C TRP A 136 -2.93 10.22 21.77
N ILE A 137 -4.09 10.57 22.33
CA ILE A 137 -4.25 11.68 23.28
C ILE A 137 -4.56 11.09 24.66
N LEU A 138 -3.67 11.34 25.62
CA LEU A 138 -3.84 10.97 27.01
C LEU A 138 -5.10 11.61 27.60
N ASN A 139 -5.86 10.85 28.38
CA ASN A 139 -7.12 11.27 29.00
C ASN A 139 -8.23 11.66 28.00
N CYS A 140 -8.10 11.31 26.72
CA CYS A 140 -9.19 11.41 25.75
C CYS A 140 -10.09 10.17 25.86
N ASN A 141 -11.34 10.36 26.28
CA ASN A 141 -12.30 9.27 26.43
C ASN A 141 -12.81 8.76 25.06
N GLU A 142 -12.64 7.47 24.78
CA GLU A 142 -13.03 6.86 23.49
C GLU A 142 -14.54 6.98 23.20
N ILE A 143 -15.38 6.78 24.22
CA ILE A 143 -16.86 6.82 24.07
C ILE A 143 -17.31 8.25 23.78
N GLU A 144 -16.85 9.22 24.56
CA GLU A 144 -17.17 10.63 24.35
C GLU A 144 -16.67 11.12 23.00
N CYS A 145 -15.46 10.72 22.60
CA CYS A 145 -14.90 11.04 21.29
C CYS A 145 -15.80 10.54 20.17
N LEU A 146 -16.26 9.29 20.21
CA LEU A 146 -17.15 8.74 19.19
C LEU A 146 -18.52 9.43 19.16
N ILE A 147 -19.10 9.75 20.33
CA ILE A 147 -20.37 10.50 20.41
C ILE A 147 -20.21 11.89 19.77
N ASP A 148 -19.10 12.58 20.06
CA ASP A 148 -18.79 13.88 19.46
C ASP A 148 -18.59 13.78 17.94
N LEU A 149 -17.87 12.75 17.45
CA LEU A 149 -17.68 12.53 16.01
C LEU A 149 -19.00 12.30 15.28
N LYS A 150 -19.92 11.53 15.87
CA LYS A 150 -21.28 11.36 15.35
C LYS A 150 -22.03 12.70 15.28
N ARG A 151 -22.01 13.47 16.36
CA ARG A 151 -22.64 14.81 16.40
C ARG A 151 -22.08 15.71 15.29
N ILE A 152 -20.75 15.73 15.12
CA ILE A 152 -20.09 16.51 14.08
C ILE A 152 -20.58 16.08 12.70
N PHE A 153 -20.63 14.77 12.42
CA PHE A 153 -21.10 14.25 11.13
C PHE A 153 -22.52 14.74 10.78
N TYR A 154 -23.48 14.59 11.70
CA TYR A 154 -24.86 15.02 11.46
C TYR A 154 -25.03 16.55 11.38
N ASN A 155 -24.05 17.31 11.87
CA ASN A 155 -24.01 18.77 11.76
C ASN A 155 -23.28 19.28 10.51
N LEU A 156 -22.67 18.39 9.71
CA LEU A 156 -22.11 18.77 8.43
C LEU A 156 -23.21 19.26 7.48
N ASP A 157 -22.95 20.37 6.81
CA ASP A 157 -23.92 21.02 5.92
C ASP A 157 -23.86 20.40 4.51
N PHE A 158 -24.32 19.16 4.45
CA PHE A 158 -24.42 18.36 3.23
C PHE A 158 -25.47 18.91 2.25
N LYS A 159 -25.26 18.62 0.96
CA LYS A 159 -26.27 18.84 -0.10
C LYS A 159 -27.56 18.06 0.16
N GLU A 160 -28.66 18.57 -0.38
CA GLU A 160 -30.01 18.03 -0.15
C GLU A 160 -30.18 16.57 -0.58
N ASN A 161 -29.55 16.15 -1.69
CA ASN A 161 -29.55 14.75 -2.12
C ASN A 161 -28.89 13.82 -1.08
N LEU A 162 -27.80 14.25 -0.44
CA LEU A 162 -27.13 13.46 0.60
C LEU A 162 -27.92 13.47 1.92
N ARG A 163 -28.53 14.60 2.30
CA ARG A 163 -29.47 14.65 3.44
C ARG A 163 -30.66 13.72 3.23
N TYR A 164 -31.18 13.67 2.01
CA TYR A 164 -32.23 12.75 1.62
C TYR A 164 -31.78 11.29 1.79
N ILE A 165 -30.56 10.93 1.38
CA ILE A 165 -29.98 9.59 1.59
C ILE A 165 -29.90 9.23 3.09
N ILE A 166 -29.45 10.15 3.95
CA ILE A 166 -29.42 9.93 5.40
C ILE A 166 -30.83 9.60 5.94
N ASN A 167 -31.83 10.38 5.53
CA ASN A 167 -33.22 10.16 5.94
C ASN A 167 -33.80 8.85 5.39
N GLN A 168 -33.46 8.48 4.15
CA GLN A 168 -33.85 7.20 3.58
C GLN A 168 -33.29 6.03 4.41
N VAL A 169 -32.00 6.08 4.78
CA VAL A 169 -31.36 5.05 5.62
C VAL A 169 -32.06 4.95 6.98
N ILE A 170 -32.35 6.08 7.63
CA ILE A 170 -33.05 6.11 8.92
C ILE A 170 -34.43 5.43 8.79
N ASN A 171 -35.17 5.72 7.73
CA ASN A 171 -36.48 5.12 7.49
C ASN A 171 -36.37 3.62 7.16
N LEU A 172 -35.39 3.22 6.35
CA LEU A 172 -35.12 1.82 6.05
C LEU A 172 -34.85 1.02 7.32
N VAL A 173 -33.96 1.51 8.19
CA VAL A 173 -33.62 0.82 9.45
C VAL A 173 -34.84 0.71 10.38
N LYS A 174 -35.68 1.75 10.45
CA LYS A 174 -36.94 1.68 11.20
C LYS A 174 -37.89 0.62 10.65
N THR A 175 -38.05 0.56 9.32
CA THR A 175 -38.89 -0.44 8.65
C THR A 175 -38.32 -1.85 8.79
N PHE A 176 -37.00 -1.99 8.80
CA PHE A 176 -36.32 -3.27 8.96
C PHE A 176 -36.61 -3.91 10.32
N GLY A 177 -36.87 -3.08 11.34
CA GLY A 177 -37.46 -3.44 12.64
C GLY A 177 -36.61 -4.35 13.53
N GLU A 178 -35.44 -4.77 13.07
CA GLU A 178 -34.54 -5.72 13.72
C GLU A 178 -33.10 -5.20 13.62
N ASP A 179 -32.29 -5.54 14.63
CA ASP A 179 -30.85 -5.33 14.57
C ASP A 179 -30.21 -6.18 13.47
N PHE A 180 -29.13 -5.66 12.90
CA PHE A 180 -28.36 -6.37 11.89
C PHE A 180 -26.86 -6.24 12.09
N ILE A 181 -26.16 -7.22 11.56
CA ILE A 181 -24.71 -7.26 11.43
C ILE A 181 -24.36 -6.87 10.00
N ALA A 182 -23.37 -5.99 9.86
CA ALA A 182 -22.74 -5.68 8.59
C ALA A 182 -21.52 -6.60 8.38
N LEU A 183 -21.46 -7.25 7.22
CA LEU A 183 -20.28 -8.00 6.77
C LEU A 183 -19.64 -7.22 5.62
N HIS A 184 -18.55 -6.49 5.91
CA HIS A 184 -17.87 -5.63 4.93
C HIS A 184 -16.72 -6.37 4.23
N ILE A 185 -17.02 -6.94 3.07
CA ILE A 185 -16.10 -7.70 2.23
C ILE A 185 -15.36 -6.73 1.29
N ARG A 186 -14.16 -6.31 1.71
CA ARG A 186 -13.22 -5.52 0.90
C ARG A 186 -12.16 -6.42 0.28
N GLY A 187 -11.70 -6.10 -0.93
CA GLY A 187 -10.56 -6.80 -1.54
C GLY A 187 -10.60 -6.85 -3.06
N ALA A 188 -11.72 -6.49 -3.68
CA ALA A 188 -11.84 -6.55 -5.13
C ALA A 188 -10.84 -5.61 -5.83
N ASP A 189 -10.59 -4.43 -5.27
CA ASP A 189 -9.56 -3.49 -5.76
C ASP A 189 -8.14 -4.05 -5.64
N ILE A 190 -7.88 -4.94 -4.68
CA ILE A 190 -6.58 -5.60 -4.49
C ILE A 190 -6.44 -6.82 -5.42
N ILE A 191 -7.53 -7.55 -5.65
CA ILE A 191 -7.55 -8.78 -6.45
C ILE A 191 -7.53 -8.46 -7.95
N TYR A 192 -8.30 -7.45 -8.37
CA TYR A 192 -8.40 -7.05 -9.77
C TYR A 192 -7.48 -5.89 -10.15
N GLY A 193 -7.01 -5.08 -9.19
CA GLY A 193 -6.18 -3.92 -9.47
C GLY A 193 -4.74 -4.29 -9.86
N ASP A 194 -4.21 -3.66 -10.90
CA ASP A 194 -2.92 -4.02 -11.50
C ASP A 194 -1.71 -3.78 -10.60
N TYR A 195 -1.78 -2.75 -9.76
CA TYR A 195 -0.69 -2.36 -8.89
C TYR A 195 -0.73 -3.12 -7.57
N TYR A 196 -1.88 -3.10 -6.87
CA TYR A 196 -1.98 -3.70 -5.53
C TYR A 196 -1.91 -5.23 -5.55
N LYS A 197 -2.33 -5.90 -6.63
CA LYS A 197 -2.14 -7.36 -6.78
C LYS A 197 -0.67 -7.74 -6.72
N LYS A 198 0.21 -6.88 -7.23
CA LYS A 198 1.66 -7.06 -7.26
C LYS A 198 2.37 -6.72 -5.94
N TRP A 199 1.62 -6.30 -4.91
CA TRP A 199 2.16 -6.12 -3.56
C TRP A 199 2.14 -7.41 -2.73
N SER A 200 1.62 -8.52 -3.27
CA SER A 200 1.69 -9.84 -2.63
C SER A 200 1.19 -9.87 -1.19
N LEU A 201 0.10 -9.14 -0.91
CA LEU A 201 -0.46 -9.02 0.44
C LEU A 201 0.58 -8.57 1.49
N GLN A 202 1.60 -7.80 1.10
CA GLN A 202 2.54 -7.20 2.04
C GLN A 202 1.94 -5.97 2.70
N ASP A 203 2.38 -5.72 3.93
CA ASP A 203 1.96 -4.60 4.78
C ASP A 203 0.43 -4.40 4.79
N PHE A 204 -0.01 -3.13 4.69
CA PHE A 204 -1.41 -2.72 4.79
C PHE A 204 -2.30 -3.30 3.68
N VAL A 205 -1.73 -3.74 2.56
CA VAL A 205 -2.51 -4.29 1.43
C VAL A 205 -3.06 -5.65 1.83
N GLY A 206 -2.21 -6.51 2.41
CA GLY A 206 -2.62 -7.86 2.81
C GLY A 206 -3.68 -7.89 3.87
N ASP A 207 -3.52 -7.06 4.89
CA ASP A 207 -4.44 -6.98 6.01
C ASP A 207 -5.84 -6.52 5.56
N LYS A 208 -5.96 -5.80 4.44
CA LYS A 208 -7.23 -5.22 3.96
C LYS A 208 -8.05 -6.15 3.07
N VAL A 209 -7.56 -7.34 2.72
CA VAL A 209 -8.33 -8.33 1.97
C VAL A 209 -9.21 -9.12 2.94
N PHE A 210 -10.49 -9.21 2.63
CA PHE A 210 -11.47 -10.04 3.32
C PHE A 210 -11.80 -11.25 2.44
N PRO A 211 -11.28 -12.45 2.74
CA PRO A 211 -11.56 -13.65 1.96
C PRO A 211 -13.02 -14.09 2.09
N TYR A 212 -13.65 -14.46 0.99
CA TYR A 212 -15.03 -14.96 1.02
C TYR A 212 -15.18 -16.25 1.84
N GLU A 213 -14.12 -17.04 1.93
CA GLU A 213 -14.04 -18.23 2.77
C GLU A 213 -14.20 -17.89 4.26
N ILE A 214 -13.59 -16.78 4.69
CA ILE A 214 -13.71 -16.25 6.06
C ILE A 214 -15.10 -15.65 6.25
N ALA A 215 -15.65 -14.96 5.24
CA ALA A 215 -16.99 -14.38 5.29
C ALA A 215 -18.06 -15.47 5.51
N LEU A 216 -17.95 -16.57 4.78
CA LEU A 216 -18.80 -17.75 4.92
C LEU A 216 -18.74 -18.33 6.35
N GLU A 217 -17.54 -18.46 6.92
CA GLU A 217 -17.37 -18.95 8.30
C GLU A 217 -18.00 -18.01 9.34
N ILE A 218 -17.85 -16.69 9.18
CA ILE A 218 -18.49 -15.72 10.07
C ILE A 218 -20.02 -15.87 10.00
N ILE A 219 -20.60 -16.01 8.81
CA ILE A 219 -22.04 -16.22 8.64
C ILE A 219 -22.49 -17.52 9.35
N LYS A 220 -21.75 -18.62 9.16
CA LYS A 220 -22.03 -19.91 9.82
C LYS A 220 -22.04 -19.81 11.36
N ARG A 221 -21.25 -18.91 11.95
CA ARG A 221 -21.22 -18.68 13.41
C ARG A 221 -22.41 -17.88 13.94
N HIS A 222 -23.19 -17.25 13.08
CA HIS A 222 -24.37 -16.45 13.44
C HIS A 222 -25.70 -17.13 13.11
N THR A 223 -25.71 -18.41 12.73
CA THR A 223 -26.93 -19.15 12.36
C THR A 223 -27.98 -19.23 13.46
N ASN A 224 -27.55 -19.28 14.72
CA ASN A 224 -28.43 -19.33 15.89
C ASN A 224 -28.72 -17.95 16.50
N ALA A 225 -28.14 -16.88 15.96
CA ALA A 225 -28.34 -15.54 16.47
C ALA A 225 -29.63 -14.93 15.90
N ASN A 226 -30.43 -14.26 16.74
CA ASN A 226 -31.62 -13.55 16.27
C ASN A 226 -31.26 -12.17 15.69
N VAL A 227 -30.38 -12.16 14.68
CA VAL A 227 -29.93 -10.95 13.99
C VAL A 227 -29.99 -11.18 12.49
N LYS A 228 -30.22 -10.11 11.73
CA LYS A 228 -30.09 -10.15 10.27
C LYS A 228 -28.63 -9.88 9.87
N ILE A 229 -28.22 -10.33 8.70
CA ILE A 229 -26.90 -10.06 8.12
C ILE A 229 -27.07 -9.30 6.82
N ILE A 230 -26.35 -8.19 6.66
CA ILE A 230 -26.27 -7.45 5.40
C ILE A 230 -24.82 -7.52 4.91
N ILE A 231 -24.63 -8.02 3.69
CA ILE A 231 -23.34 -8.11 3.02
C ILE A 231 -23.09 -6.79 2.28
N PHE A 232 -21.98 -6.14 2.61
CA PHE A 232 -21.45 -4.96 1.94
C PHE A 232 -20.15 -5.38 1.25
N GLY A 233 -19.97 -5.11 -0.04
CA GLY A 233 -18.73 -5.45 -0.70
C GLY A 233 -18.61 -4.85 -2.10
N GLN A 234 -17.38 -4.74 -2.58
CA GLN A 234 -17.07 -4.05 -3.84
C GLN A 234 -17.49 -4.86 -5.07
N ASP A 235 -17.57 -6.19 -4.97
CA ASP A 235 -17.92 -7.09 -6.06
C ASP A 235 -19.33 -7.65 -5.84
N VAL A 236 -20.31 -7.02 -6.52
CA VAL A 236 -21.72 -7.37 -6.43
C VAL A 236 -21.98 -8.81 -6.88
N LYS A 237 -21.29 -9.30 -7.92
CA LYS A 237 -21.50 -10.66 -8.44
C LYS A 237 -21.04 -11.70 -7.43
N SER A 238 -19.87 -11.49 -6.83
CA SER A 238 -19.33 -12.40 -5.82
C SER A 238 -20.14 -12.34 -4.51
N ASN A 239 -20.63 -11.17 -4.11
CA ASN A 239 -21.57 -11.04 -2.98
C ASN A 239 -22.86 -11.85 -3.22
N MET A 240 -23.42 -11.81 -4.43
CA MET A 240 -24.60 -12.60 -4.80
C MET A 240 -24.32 -14.10 -4.81
N LYS A 241 -23.13 -14.53 -5.26
CA LYS A 241 -22.73 -15.96 -5.17
C LYS A 241 -22.67 -16.44 -3.72
N LEU A 242 -22.11 -15.63 -2.81
CA LEU A 242 -22.13 -15.94 -1.38
C LEU A 242 -23.57 -16.02 -0.84
N LEU A 243 -24.42 -15.04 -1.15
CA LEU A 243 -25.83 -15.05 -0.72
C LEU A 243 -26.56 -16.31 -1.19
N ASN A 244 -26.45 -16.64 -2.49
CA ASN A 244 -27.12 -17.81 -3.08
C ASN A 244 -26.64 -19.10 -2.44
N TYR A 245 -25.32 -19.27 -2.26
CA TYR A 245 -24.74 -20.43 -1.60
C TYR A 245 -25.32 -20.63 -0.18
N ILE A 246 -25.43 -19.55 0.60
CA ILE A 246 -25.99 -19.59 1.95
C ILE A 246 -27.46 -20.09 1.95
N ILE A 247 -28.26 -19.61 1.01
CA ILE A 247 -29.69 -19.93 0.92
C ILE A 247 -29.89 -21.36 0.39
N GLU A 248 -29.23 -21.72 -0.70
CA GLU A 248 -29.34 -23.03 -1.36
C GLU A 248 -28.90 -24.16 -0.43
N ASN A 249 -27.85 -23.92 0.37
CA ASN A 249 -27.35 -24.88 1.37
C ASN A 249 -28.05 -24.77 2.73
N LYS A 250 -29.13 -23.98 2.83
CA LYS A 250 -29.95 -23.83 4.05
C LYS A 250 -29.13 -23.42 5.29
N ILE A 251 -28.07 -22.64 5.11
CA ILE A 251 -27.25 -22.13 6.22
C ILE A 251 -28.03 -21.03 6.95
N LEU A 252 -28.67 -20.12 6.21
CA LEU A 252 -29.60 -19.13 6.73
C LEU A 252 -30.79 -18.96 5.76
N PRO A 253 -32.00 -18.66 6.27
CA PRO A 253 -33.13 -18.35 5.42
C PRO A 253 -32.98 -16.95 4.78
N LYS A 254 -33.59 -16.74 3.61
CA LYS A 254 -33.48 -15.49 2.83
C LYS A 254 -33.92 -14.24 3.61
N ASN A 255 -34.84 -14.35 4.57
CA ASN A 255 -35.28 -13.22 5.41
C ASN A 255 -34.29 -12.84 6.52
N LYS A 256 -33.19 -13.59 6.69
CA LYS A 256 -32.12 -13.31 7.66
C LYS A 256 -30.82 -12.84 7.01
N ILE A 257 -30.68 -12.90 5.69
CA ILE A 257 -29.46 -12.48 4.99
C ILE A 257 -29.77 -11.75 3.68
N PHE A 258 -29.07 -10.64 3.46
CA PHE A 258 -29.28 -9.71 2.35
C PHE A 258 -27.94 -9.23 1.80
N THR A 259 -27.90 -8.84 0.53
CA THR A 259 -26.85 -7.93 0.03
C THR A 259 -27.32 -6.49 0.13
N VAL A 260 -26.40 -5.54 0.24
CA VAL A 260 -26.76 -4.11 0.27
C VAL A 260 -27.44 -3.65 -1.03
N ASP A 261 -27.13 -4.31 -2.16
CA ASP A 261 -27.74 -4.06 -3.46
C ASP A 261 -29.27 -4.24 -3.47
N GLU A 262 -29.83 -5.03 -2.54
CA GLU A 262 -31.29 -5.18 -2.40
C GLU A 262 -31.99 -3.91 -1.88
N PHE A 263 -31.24 -2.97 -1.29
CA PHE A 263 -31.77 -1.75 -0.68
C PHE A 263 -31.37 -0.47 -1.43
N ILE A 264 -30.40 -0.56 -2.33
CA ILE A 264 -29.88 0.61 -3.05
C ILE A 264 -30.89 1.09 -4.08
N ASN A 265 -31.11 2.40 -4.11
CA ASN A 265 -31.87 3.02 -5.18
C ASN A 265 -31.06 3.00 -6.49
N GLN A 266 -31.64 2.43 -7.55
CA GLN A 266 -31.02 2.30 -8.87
C GLN A 266 -30.69 3.64 -9.54
N THR A 267 -31.31 4.75 -9.09
CA THR A 267 -31.02 6.09 -9.62
C THR A 267 -29.78 6.74 -8.99
N PHE A 268 -29.21 6.15 -7.94
CA PHE A 268 -28.02 6.71 -7.29
C PHE A 268 -26.81 6.62 -8.21
N ASN A 269 -26.05 7.72 -8.25
CA ASN A 269 -24.70 7.66 -8.80
C ASN A 269 -23.77 6.88 -7.85
N ILE A 270 -22.55 6.60 -8.31
CA ILE A 270 -21.58 5.77 -7.56
C ILE A 270 -21.24 6.39 -6.19
N PHE A 271 -21.16 7.72 -6.12
CA PHE A 271 -20.86 8.42 -4.87
C PHE A 271 -22.03 8.33 -3.90
N GLU A 272 -23.24 8.60 -4.38
CA GLU A 272 -24.48 8.49 -3.60
C GLU A 272 -24.69 7.08 -3.07
N ARG A 273 -24.40 6.05 -3.89
CA ARG A 273 -24.36 4.65 -3.47
C ARG A 273 -23.35 4.44 -2.33
N THR A 274 -22.10 4.89 -2.51
CA THR A 274 -21.03 4.78 -1.49
C THR A 274 -21.46 5.46 -0.18
N PHE A 275 -22.08 6.63 -0.28
CA PHE A 275 -22.59 7.39 0.86
C PHE A 275 -23.77 6.67 1.54
N PHE A 276 -24.71 6.10 0.78
CA PHE A 276 -25.81 5.29 1.29
C PHE A 276 -25.30 4.06 2.04
N GLU A 277 -24.39 3.29 1.43
CA GLU A 277 -23.81 2.07 2.02
C GLU A 277 -23.11 2.38 3.35
N MET A 278 -22.32 3.47 3.40
CA MET A 278 -21.61 3.89 4.61
C MET A 278 -22.57 4.32 5.74
N ASN A 279 -23.61 5.07 5.38
CA ASN A 279 -24.64 5.47 6.35
C ASN A 279 -25.42 4.25 6.85
N LEU A 280 -25.86 3.34 5.97
CA LEU A 280 -26.57 2.12 6.37
C LEU A 280 -25.68 1.27 7.30
N MET A 281 -24.43 1.03 6.92
CA MET A 281 -23.48 0.26 7.74
C MET A 281 -23.30 0.85 9.15
N SER A 282 -23.36 2.18 9.31
CA SER A 282 -23.24 2.83 10.62
C SER A 282 -24.36 2.45 11.61
N HIS A 283 -25.51 1.98 11.12
CA HIS A 283 -26.60 1.52 11.97
C HIS A 283 -26.41 0.10 12.49
N ALA A 284 -25.45 -0.66 11.96
CA ALA A 284 -25.23 -2.06 12.33
C ALA A 284 -24.86 -2.22 13.83
N LEU A 285 -25.33 -3.32 14.42
CA LEU A 285 -24.94 -3.73 15.77
C LEU A 285 -23.44 -4.07 15.81
N LYS A 286 -22.95 -4.77 14.79
CA LYS A 286 -21.54 -5.13 14.58
C LYS A 286 -21.17 -4.97 13.11
N ILE A 287 -19.95 -4.54 12.85
CA ILE A 287 -19.37 -4.44 11.51
C ILE A 287 -18.14 -5.35 11.46
N TYR A 288 -18.26 -6.50 10.79
CA TYR A 288 -17.11 -7.34 10.48
C TYR A 288 -16.35 -6.75 9.29
N THR A 289 -15.04 -6.56 9.44
CA THR A 289 -14.19 -5.84 8.47
C THR A 289 -12.81 -6.49 8.39
N PRO A 290 -12.00 -6.27 7.33
CA PRO A 290 -10.61 -6.69 7.33
C PRO A 290 -9.71 -5.62 8.00
N GLY A 291 -8.45 -5.95 8.22
CA GLY A 291 -7.41 -5.06 8.71
C GLY A 291 -7.02 -5.29 10.16
N ILE A 292 -5.78 -4.97 10.52
CA ILE A 292 -5.24 -5.17 11.87
C ILE A 292 -5.12 -3.82 12.58
N GLN A 293 -5.58 -3.74 13.84
CA GLN A 293 -5.51 -2.54 14.68
C GLN A 293 -6.08 -1.28 13.99
N ALA A 294 -5.28 -0.21 13.85
CA ALA A 294 -5.67 1.06 13.22
C ALA A 294 -5.79 0.98 11.69
N GLN A 295 -5.32 -0.11 11.06
CA GLN A 295 -5.32 -0.29 9.60
C GLN A 295 -6.58 -1.00 9.06
N LYS A 296 -7.65 -1.07 9.86
CA LYS A 296 -8.98 -1.51 9.41
C LYS A 296 -9.48 -0.70 8.23
N SER A 297 -10.40 -1.26 7.44
CA SER A 297 -10.96 -0.56 6.27
C SER A 297 -11.47 0.84 6.62
N ALA A 298 -11.00 1.85 5.88
CA ALA A 298 -11.44 3.24 6.04
C ALA A 298 -12.95 3.40 5.98
N PHE A 299 -13.58 2.61 5.13
CA PHE A 299 -15.02 2.59 4.95
C PHE A 299 -15.74 2.20 6.24
N SER A 300 -15.33 1.09 6.87
CA SER A 300 -15.90 0.61 8.13
C SER A 300 -15.55 1.52 9.32
N GLN A 301 -14.34 2.06 9.36
CA GLN A 301 -13.93 2.99 10.42
C GLN A 301 -14.72 4.30 10.36
N CYS A 302 -14.99 4.82 9.16
CA CYS A 302 -15.86 5.98 8.99
C CYS A 302 -17.29 5.67 9.43
N ALA A 303 -17.85 4.51 9.03
CA ALA A 303 -19.16 4.06 9.50
C ALA A 303 -19.24 3.94 11.04
N MET A 304 -18.16 3.50 11.71
CA MET A 304 -18.07 3.50 13.18
C MET A 304 -18.14 4.91 13.78
N MET A 305 -17.43 5.88 13.18
CA MET A 305 -17.48 7.27 13.62
C MET A 305 -18.89 7.85 13.47
N ILE A 306 -19.57 7.56 12.36
CA ILE A 306 -20.98 7.95 12.13
C ILE A 306 -21.90 7.27 13.15
N ALA A 307 -21.65 5.99 13.47
CA ALA A 307 -22.43 5.24 14.46
C ALA A 307 -22.35 5.87 15.86
N GLY A 308 -21.21 6.51 16.17
CA GLY A 308 -20.90 7.10 17.47
C GLY A 308 -20.64 6.06 18.55
N ARG A 309 -20.23 4.85 18.16
CA ARG A 309 -19.93 3.74 19.07
C ARG A 309 -18.93 2.79 18.44
N LYS A 310 -18.16 2.08 19.26
CA LYS A 310 -17.23 1.05 18.79
C LYS A 310 -17.98 -0.23 18.46
N ASN A 311 -18.21 -0.47 17.18
CA ASN A 311 -18.92 -1.65 16.68
C ASN A 311 -18.14 -2.42 15.59
N ILE A 312 -16.89 -2.05 15.30
CA ILE A 312 -16.06 -2.74 14.31
C ILE A 312 -15.29 -3.91 14.92
N ILE A 313 -15.26 -5.04 14.22
CA ILE A 313 -14.56 -6.26 14.62
C ILE A 313 -13.78 -6.77 13.41
N SER A 314 -12.46 -6.88 13.55
CA SER A 314 -11.65 -7.47 12.47
C SER A 314 -11.73 -8.99 12.50
N TYR A 315 -11.74 -9.64 11.33
CA TYR A 315 -11.63 -11.09 11.29
C TYR A 315 -10.29 -11.59 11.85
N HIS A 316 -9.22 -10.79 11.76
CA HIS A 316 -7.91 -11.10 12.36
C HIS A 316 -7.94 -11.11 13.89
N GLU A 317 -8.94 -10.44 14.50
CA GLU A 317 -9.11 -10.40 15.96
C GLU A 317 -9.90 -11.61 16.49
N ILE A 318 -10.65 -12.30 15.63
CA ILE A 318 -11.51 -13.44 16.00
C ILE A 318 -10.97 -14.80 15.52
N PHE A 319 -10.06 -14.82 14.54
CA PHE A 319 -9.44 -16.04 14.03
C PHE A 319 -7.92 -15.95 14.14
N SER A 320 -7.32 -16.89 14.87
CA SER A 320 -5.86 -17.11 14.84
C SER A 320 -5.38 -17.46 13.43
N LEU A 321 -4.10 -17.27 13.14
CA LEU A 321 -3.50 -17.63 11.84
C LEU A 321 -3.76 -19.10 11.45
N LYS A 322 -3.71 -20.02 12.44
CA LYS A 322 -4.04 -21.43 12.23
C LYS A 322 -5.51 -21.62 11.86
N GLN A 323 -6.43 -20.91 12.51
CA GLN A 323 -7.85 -20.96 12.16
C GLN A 323 -8.10 -20.37 10.77
N GLN A 324 -7.51 -19.21 10.44
CA GLN A 324 -7.60 -18.61 9.11
C GLN A 324 -7.16 -19.60 8.03
N TYR A 325 -6.01 -20.26 8.23
CA TYR A 325 -5.52 -21.30 7.31
C TYR A 325 -6.53 -22.43 7.11
N GLN A 326 -7.08 -22.98 8.21
CA GLN A 326 -8.05 -24.08 8.12
C GLN A 326 -9.36 -23.65 7.46
N ILE A 327 -9.88 -22.47 7.79
CA ILE A 327 -11.14 -21.94 7.25
C ILE A 327 -11.02 -21.70 5.75
N ILE A 328 -9.95 -21.02 5.32
CA ILE A 328 -9.71 -20.76 3.89
C ILE A 328 -9.59 -22.10 3.16
N LYS A 329 -8.78 -23.02 3.67
CA LYS A 329 -8.60 -24.34 3.07
C LYS A 329 -9.90 -25.13 2.97
N SER A 330 -10.75 -25.11 4.00
CA SER A 330 -11.98 -25.92 4.05
C SER A 330 -13.11 -25.34 3.18
N ASN A 331 -13.10 -24.03 2.94
CA ASN A 331 -14.16 -23.35 2.21
C ASN A 331 -13.76 -22.97 0.77
N LEU A 332 -12.51 -23.21 0.37
CA LEU A 332 -11.99 -22.87 -0.95
C LEU A 332 -12.81 -23.51 -2.08
N GLY A 333 -13.16 -22.71 -3.09
CA GLY A 333 -13.88 -23.17 -4.28
C GLY A 333 -15.38 -23.46 -4.07
N LEU A 334 -15.91 -23.41 -2.83
CA LEU A 334 -17.32 -23.73 -2.57
C LEU A 334 -18.31 -22.76 -3.22
N LEU A 335 -17.90 -21.50 -3.42
CA LEU A 335 -18.76 -20.44 -3.92
C LEU A 335 -18.71 -20.26 -5.44
N GLY A 336 -17.79 -20.96 -6.13
CA GLY A 336 -17.57 -20.82 -7.57
C GLY A 336 -17.27 -19.37 -7.99
N LEU A 337 -16.33 -18.70 -7.33
CA LEU A 337 -15.95 -17.31 -7.60
C LEU A 337 -15.16 -17.16 -8.91
N ASP A 338 -14.81 -15.92 -9.28
CA ASP A 338 -13.83 -15.67 -10.35
C ASP A 338 -12.48 -16.28 -9.96
N SER A 339 -11.73 -16.81 -10.94
CA SER A 339 -10.48 -17.55 -10.68
C SER A 339 -9.44 -16.71 -9.93
N LEU A 340 -9.50 -15.38 -10.03
CA LEU A 340 -8.60 -14.48 -9.32
C LEU A 340 -8.84 -14.49 -7.79
N TYR A 341 -10.07 -14.75 -7.33
CA TYR A 341 -10.32 -14.95 -5.90
C TYR A 341 -9.73 -16.27 -5.41
N ASP A 342 -9.95 -17.36 -6.14
CA ASP A 342 -9.38 -18.67 -5.79
C ASP A 342 -7.85 -18.57 -5.78
N SER A 343 -7.28 -17.84 -6.74
CA SER A 343 -5.86 -17.62 -6.80
C SER A 343 -5.32 -16.83 -5.60
N MET A 344 -6.01 -15.76 -5.21
CA MET A 344 -5.68 -14.99 -4.01
C MET A 344 -5.79 -15.86 -2.75
N ALA A 345 -6.80 -16.72 -2.65
CA ALA A 345 -6.96 -17.64 -1.53
C ALA A 345 -5.83 -18.67 -1.48
N TYR A 346 -5.41 -19.25 -2.61
CA TYR A 346 -4.21 -20.10 -2.70
C TYR A 346 -2.94 -19.35 -2.30
N PHE A 347 -2.79 -18.09 -2.72
CA PHE A 347 -1.67 -17.26 -2.32
C PHE A 347 -1.67 -16.98 -0.80
N GLN A 348 -2.84 -16.74 -0.21
CA GLN A 348 -2.97 -16.58 1.24
C GLN A 348 -2.66 -17.89 1.99
N LEU A 349 -3.06 -19.05 1.46
CA LEU A 349 -2.66 -20.36 1.99
C LEU A 349 -1.15 -20.58 1.91
N TYR A 350 -0.50 -20.17 0.80
CA TYR A 350 0.95 -20.14 0.70
C TYR A 350 1.56 -19.29 1.83
N LYS A 351 1.15 -18.03 1.98
CA LYS A 351 1.68 -17.12 3.02
C LYS A 351 1.48 -17.69 4.43
N LEU A 352 0.28 -18.17 4.74
CA LEU A 352 -0.03 -18.79 6.03
C LEU A 352 0.78 -20.07 6.27
N SER A 353 0.98 -20.90 5.24
CA SER A 353 1.80 -22.11 5.35
C SER A 353 3.25 -21.78 5.71
N ARG A 354 3.79 -20.66 5.18
CA ARG A 354 5.12 -20.16 5.53
C ARG A 354 5.20 -19.67 6.96
N ILE A 355 4.24 -18.84 7.39
CA ILE A 355 4.20 -18.28 8.76
C ILE A 355 4.02 -19.40 9.80
N LEU A 356 3.24 -20.42 9.48
CA LEU A 356 2.98 -21.56 10.36
C LEU A 356 4.08 -22.65 10.28
N ASN A 357 5.17 -22.41 9.54
CA ASN A 357 6.27 -23.35 9.32
C ASN A 357 5.80 -24.75 8.86
N LEU A 358 4.81 -24.79 7.96
CA LEU A 358 4.43 -26.03 7.27
C LEU A 358 5.49 -26.43 6.25
N THR A 359 5.39 -27.65 5.71
CA THR A 359 6.36 -28.19 4.74
C THR A 359 6.49 -27.33 3.50
N LEU A 360 7.71 -27.16 3.00
CA LEU A 360 8.01 -26.39 1.79
C LEU A 360 7.29 -26.92 0.55
N ASP A 361 7.12 -28.23 0.41
CA ASP A 361 6.36 -28.83 -0.71
C ASP A 361 4.90 -28.39 -0.72
N LEU A 362 4.29 -28.28 0.46
CA LEU A 362 2.91 -27.79 0.59
C LEU A 362 2.83 -26.32 0.18
N SER A 363 3.79 -25.50 0.62
CA SER A 363 3.89 -24.10 0.18
C SER A 363 4.07 -24.00 -1.33
N LEU A 364 4.95 -24.83 -1.90
CA LEU A 364 5.21 -24.88 -3.34
C LEU A 364 3.93 -25.23 -4.13
N ASN A 365 3.15 -26.19 -3.65
CA ASN A 365 1.88 -26.55 -4.28
C ASN A 365 0.87 -25.41 -4.26
N TYR A 366 0.77 -24.67 -3.15
CA TYR A 366 -0.13 -23.53 -3.07
C TYR A 366 0.27 -22.39 -4.00
N ILE A 367 1.56 -22.02 -4.06
CA ILE A 367 1.99 -20.94 -4.95
C ILE A 367 1.87 -21.32 -6.44
N LYS A 368 2.13 -22.59 -6.80
CA LYS A 368 1.87 -23.09 -8.16
C LYS A 368 0.40 -22.99 -8.52
N LYS A 369 -0.50 -23.36 -7.61
CA LYS A 369 -1.95 -23.24 -7.83
C LYS A 369 -2.42 -21.81 -7.99
N ALA A 370 -1.85 -20.87 -7.23
CA ALA A 370 -2.09 -19.45 -7.47
C ALA A 370 -1.67 -19.07 -8.89
N MET A 371 -0.42 -19.34 -9.28
CA MET A 371 0.10 -19.05 -10.63
C MET A 371 -0.73 -19.64 -11.77
N GLU A 372 -1.27 -20.84 -11.61
CA GLU A 372 -2.15 -21.45 -12.62
C GLU A 372 -3.43 -20.63 -12.85
N LEU A 373 -3.97 -19.97 -11.81
CA LEU A 373 -5.26 -19.27 -11.82
C LEU A 373 -5.18 -17.77 -12.19
N ASP A 374 -4.01 -17.13 -12.05
CA ASP A 374 -3.69 -15.81 -12.63
C ASP A 374 -2.25 -15.83 -13.16
N GLN A 375 -2.13 -16.04 -14.45
CA GLN A 375 -0.85 -16.22 -15.13
C GLN A 375 -0.10 -14.90 -15.36
N ASP A 376 -0.76 -13.77 -15.10
CA ASP A 376 -0.21 -12.43 -15.33
C ASP A 376 0.22 -11.74 -14.03
N ASN A 377 0.11 -12.43 -12.89
CA ASN A 377 0.61 -11.93 -11.62
C ASN A 377 2.07 -12.36 -11.37
N ASP A 378 3.00 -11.56 -11.89
CA ASP A 378 4.45 -11.77 -11.75
C ASP A 378 4.92 -11.94 -10.30
N ALA A 379 4.18 -11.35 -9.36
CA ALA A 379 4.49 -11.38 -7.95
C ALA A 379 4.48 -12.80 -7.37
N TRP A 380 3.62 -13.67 -7.90
CA TRP A 380 3.62 -15.08 -7.52
C TRP A 380 4.80 -15.83 -8.10
N GLY A 381 5.28 -15.45 -9.28
CA GLY A 381 6.55 -15.94 -9.84
C GLY A 381 7.72 -15.67 -8.89
N ILE A 382 7.78 -14.47 -8.28
CA ILE A 382 8.80 -14.12 -7.28
C ILE A 382 8.72 -15.07 -6.06
N HIS A 383 7.52 -15.32 -5.55
CA HIS A 383 7.32 -16.21 -4.41
C HIS A 383 7.55 -17.69 -4.74
N TYR A 384 7.24 -18.13 -5.96
CA TYR A 384 7.59 -19.46 -6.45
C TYR A 384 9.09 -19.66 -6.46
N ILE A 385 9.84 -18.71 -7.05
CA ILE A 385 11.30 -18.75 -7.07
C ILE A 385 11.87 -18.79 -5.65
N TYR A 386 11.33 -17.98 -4.74
CA TYR A 386 11.74 -18.01 -3.33
C TYR A 386 11.52 -19.38 -2.68
N CYS A 387 10.37 -20.02 -2.95
CA CYS A 387 10.10 -21.36 -2.45
C CYS A 387 11.11 -22.38 -3.01
N CYS A 388 11.46 -22.30 -4.29
CA CYS A 388 12.48 -23.15 -4.91
C CYS A 388 13.88 -22.91 -4.33
N PHE A 389 14.25 -21.66 -4.01
CA PHE A 389 15.53 -21.35 -3.35
C PHE A 389 15.61 -22.06 -2.01
N LEU A 390 14.53 -22.04 -1.25
CA LEU A 390 14.45 -22.66 0.09
C LEU A 390 14.45 -24.19 0.02
N LEU A 391 13.96 -24.77 -1.08
CA LEU A 391 14.07 -26.20 -1.38
C LEU A 391 15.43 -26.60 -1.94
N GLY A 392 16.27 -25.64 -2.36
CA GLY A 392 17.52 -25.89 -3.06
C GLY A 392 17.35 -26.31 -4.53
N ASP A 393 16.14 -26.18 -5.09
CA ASP A 393 15.82 -26.54 -6.47
C ASP A 393 16.22 -25.40 -7.44
N LEU A 394 17.53 -25.25 -7.62
CA LEU A 394 18.12 -24.20 -8.47
C LEU A 394 17.84 -24.44 -9.96
N GLU A 395 17.69 -25.70 -10.38
CA GLU A 395 17.40 -26.07 -11.76
C GLU A 395 15.99 -25.60 -12.14
N ALA A 396 14.99 -25.78 -11.28
CA ALA A 396 13.64 -25.26 -11.51
C ALA A 396 13.59 -23.73 -11.61
N ILE A 397 14.41 -23.00 -10.83
CA ILE A 397 14.48 -21.53 -10.92
C ILE A 397 15.06 -21.11 -12.27
N GLU A 398 16.19 -21.70 -12.65
CA GLU A 398 16.89 -21.39 -13.90
C GLU A 398 16.00 -21.65 -15.11
N THR A 399 15.32 -22.81 -15.14
CA THR A 399 14.35 -23.15 -16.18
C THR A 399 13.18 -22.16 -16.22
N PHE A 400 12.61 -21.81 -15.07
CA PHE A 400 11.48 -20.87 -15.01
C PHE A 400 11.86 -19.48 -15.52
N LEU A 401 13.01 -18.95 -15.11
CA LEU A 401 13.49 -17.65 -15.58
C LEU A 401 13.79 -17.67 -17.09
N LYS A 402 14.31 -18.79 -17.62
CA LYS A 402 14.51 -18.95 -19.06
C LYS A 402 13.19 -18.95 -19.82
N VAL A 403 12.16 -19.65 -19.32
CA VAL A 403 10.82 -19.61 -19.93
C VAL A 403 10.27 -18.18 -19.97
N LEU A 404 10.46 -17.40 -18.90
CA LEU A 404 10.05 -15.98 -18.88
C LEU A 404 10.83 -15.11 -19.86
N LEU A 405 12.12 -15.40 -20.07
CA LEU A 405 12.95 -14.74 -21.08
C LEU A 405 12.40 -15.05 -22.48
N ASP A 406 12.25 -16.33 -22.81
CA ASP A 406 11.79 -16.82 -24.11
C ASP A 406 10.37 -16.31 -24.43
N SER A 407 9.55 -16.09 -23.41
CA SER A 407 8.19 -15.55 -23.55
C SER A 407 8.09 -14.02 -23.42
N ASN A 408 9.21 -13.29 -23.39
CA ASN A 408 9.26 -11.83 -23.19
C ASN A 408 8.56 -11.31 -21.91
N LYS A 409 8.40 -12.15 -20.88
CA LYS A 409 7.78 -11.79 -19.59
C LYS A 409 8.79 -11.48 -18.48
N LEU A 410 10.09 -11.77 -18.69
CA LEU A 410 11.13 -11.55 -17.67
C LEU A 410 11.18 -10.11 -17.15
N ASN A 411 11.03 -9.12 -18.04
CA ASN A 411 11.04 -7.71 -17.63
C ASN A 411 9.91 -7.36 -16.67
N ASN A 412 8.73 -7.99 -16.80
CA ASN A 412 7.60 -7.74 -15.91
C ASN A 412 7.91 -8.24 -14.48
N LEU A 413 8.52 -9.42 -14.37
CA LEU A 413 9.03 -9.95 -13.10
C LEU A 413 10.07 -9.00 -12.47
N LEU A 414 11.04 -8.55 -13.26
CA LEU A 414 12.10 -7.64 -12.79
C LEU A 414 11.52 -6.32 -12.28
N GLN A 415 10.61 -5.70 -13.04
CA GLN A 415 9.93 -4.48 -12.59
C GLN A 415 9.10 -4.70 -11.32
N THR A 416 8.54 -5.89 -11.14
CA THR A 416 7.76 -6.24 -9.94
C THR A 416 8.63 -6.25 -8.67
N PHE A 417 9.91 -6.66 -8.74
CA PHE A 417 10.82 -6.56 -7.59
C PHE A 417 10.97 -5.12 -7.06
N ILE A 418 10.96 -4.11 -7.95
CA ILE A 418 11.18 -2.70 -7.59
C ILE A 418 9.88 -1.88 -7.50
N ILE A 419 8.72 -2.54 -7.51
CA ILE A 419 7.40 -1.90 -7.53
C ILE A 419 7.20 -0.89 -6.38
N SER A 420 7.78 -1.19 -5.22
CA SER A 420 7.64 -0.38 -4.01
C SER A 420 8.93 0.34 -3.63
N LYS A 421 9.79 0.72 -4.59
CA LYS A 421 11.12 1.36 -4.46
C LYS A 421 11.70 1.46 -3.03
N SER A 422 11.17 2.37 -2.20
CA SER A 422 11.63 2.63 -0.83
C SER A 422 11.29 1.56 0.21
N MET A 423 10.15 0.87 0.10
CA MET A 423 9.69 -0.14 1.07
C MET A 423 10.33 -1.52 0.87
N ARG A 424 10.87 -1.81 -0.34
CA ARG A 424 11.48 -3.11 -0.69
C ARG A 424 10.67 -4.31 -0.19
N ILE A 425 9.41 -4.39 -0.62
CA ILE A 425 8.47 -5.44 -0.17
C ILE A 425 8.94 -6.87 -0.48
N TYR A 426 9.87 -7.04 -1.42
CA TYR A 426 10.48 -8.31 -1.82
C TYR A 426 11.89 -8.51 -1.27
N LYS A 427 12.31 -7.77 -0.24
CA LYS A 427 13.69 -7.79 0.27
C LYS A 427 14.22 -9.21 0.54
N GLU A 428 13.43 -10.08 1.18
CA GLU A 428 13.86 -11.46 1.45
C GLU A 428 14.14 -12.24 0.16
N GLN A 429 13.28 -12.07 -0.85
CA GLN A 429 13.42 -12.73 -2.15
C GLN A 429 14.59 -12.15 -2.95
N GLU A 430 14.77 -10.82 -2.92
CA GLU A 430 15.90 -10.12 -3.53
C GLU A 430 17.23 -10.61 -2.94
N ASP A 431 17.29 -10.80 -1.61
CA ASP A 431 18.49 -11.21 -0.91
C ASP A 431 18.97 -12.61 -1.36
N CYS A 432 18.06 -13.53 -1.71
CA CYS A 432 18.42 -14.82 -2.31
C CYS A 432 19.22 -14.66 -3.60
N PHE A 433 18.84 -13.74 -4.48
CA PHE A 433 19.56 -13.47 -5.74
C PHE A 433 20.85 -12.71 -5.52
N ILE A 434 20.80 -11.65 -4.69
CA ILE A 434 21.97 -10.78 -4.47
C ILE A 434 23.09 -11.58 -3.81
N SER A 435 22.76 -12.44 -2.84
CA SER A 435 23.73 -13.26 -2.11
C SER A 435 24.08 -14.59 -2.78
N PHE A 436 23.44 -14.91 -3.91
CA PHE A 436 23.58 -16.20 -4.57
C PHE A 436 25.03 -16.56 -4.90
N ARG A 437 25.42 -17.79 -4.55
CA ARG A 437 26.70 -18.40 -4.91
C ARG A 437 26.47 -19.88 -5.19
N SER A 438 27.01 -20.36 -6.29
CA SER A 438 26.94 -21.76 -6.69
C SER A 438 28.24 -22.17 -7.38
N THR A 439 28.62 -23.44 -7.23
CA THR A 439 29.71 -24.07 -7.99
C THR A 439 29.28 -24.45 -9.41
N LYS A 440 28.00 -24.80 -9.59
CA LYS A 440 27.34 -24.93 -10.91
C LYS A 440 27.01 -23.54 -11.48
N ILE A 441 26.98 -23.46 -12.81
CA ILE A 441 26.68 -22.23 -13.55
C ILE A 441 25.17 -22.08 -13.73
N TYR A 442 24.61 -20.97 -13.26
CA TYR A 442 23.18 -20.62 -13.39
C TYR A 442 23.05 -19.19 -13.93
N PRO A 443 23.11 -19.01 -15.26
CA PRO A 443 23.15 -17.68 -15.86
C PRO A 443 21.93 -16.81 -15.50
N MET A 444 20.72 -17.31 -15.63
CA MET A 444 19.50 -16.51 -15.39
C MET A 444 19.36 -16.09 -13.93
N ILE A 445 19.67 -16.97 -12.98
CA ILE A 445 19.71 -16.59 -11.56
C ILE A 445 20.70 -15.42 -11.34
N ASN A 446 21.90 -15.51 -11.93
CA ASN A 446 22.88 -14.44 -11.82
C ASN A 446 22.47 -13.17 -12.56
N TYR A 447 21.76 -13.28 -13.69
CA TYR A 447 21.23 -12.13 -14.41
C TYR A 447 20.27 -11.31 -13.54
N VAL A 448 19.31 -11.97 -12.87
CA VAL A 448 18.39 -11.29 -11.93
C VAL A 448 19.18 -10.62 -10.79
N GLY A 449 20.17 -11.32 -10.23
CA GLY A 449 21.06 -10.74 -9.21
C GLY A 449 21.83 -9.51 -9.69
N ILE A 450 22.36 -9.52 -10.91
CA ILE A 450 23.04 -8.38 -11.55
C ILE A 450 22.07 -7.22 -11.74
N TRP A 451 20.87 -7.50 -12.25
CA TRP A 451 19.83 -6.50 -12.49
C TRP A 451 19.43 -5.81 -11.18
N LEU A 452 19.18 -6.57 -10.11
CA LEU A 452 18.87 -6.00 -8.79
C LEU A 452 20.03 -5.13 -8.26
N ASN A 453 21.28 -5.60 -8.35
CA ASN A 453 22.43 -4.81 -7.92
C ASN A 453 22.56 -3.49 -8.72
N TYR A 454 22.24 -3.49 -10.01
CA TYR A 454 22.22 -2.28 -10.84
C TYR A 454 21.17 -1.28 -10.31
N HIS A 455 19.94 -1.72 -10.09
CA HIS A 455 18.84 -0.86 -9.62
C HIS A 455 19.03 -0.34 -8.20
N TYR A 456 19.76 -1.04 -7.34
CA TYR A 456 20.14 -0.54 -6.00
C TYR A 456 21.42 0.31 -5.98
N GLY A 457 22.01 0.59 -7.14
CA GLY A 457 23.22 1.41 -7.28
C GLY A 457 24.50 0.72 -6.80
N GLU A 458 24.50 -0.61 -6.65
CA GLU A 458 25.69 -1.41 -6.33
C GLU A 458 26.49 -1.74 -7.59
N PHE A 459 26.86 -0.70 -8.36
CA PHE A 459 27.47 -0.79 -9.70
C PHE A 459 28.76 -1.62 -9.74
N VAL A 460 29.59 -1.54 -8.68
CA VAL A 460 30.83 -2.32 -8.59
C VAL A 460 30.54 -3.82 -8.50
N ARG A 461 29.55 -4.19 -7.70
CA ARG A 461 29.15 -5.60 -7.53
C ARG A 461 28.50 -6.13 -8.80
N MET A 462 27.62 -5.33 -9.40
CA MET A 462 27.04 -5.59 -10.72
C MET A 462 28.14 -5.90 -11.76
N TYR A 463 29.15 -5.02 -11.91
CA TYR A 463 30.23 -5.19 -12.87
C TYR A 463 31.05 -6.48 -12.62
N LYS A 464 31.41 -6.74 -11.37
CA LYS A 464 32.14 -7.96 -10.98
C LYS A 464 31.34 -9.23 -11.32
N MET A 465 30.04 -9.23 -11.05
CA MET A 465 29.16 -10.36 -11.39
C MET A 465 29.03 -10.53 -12.91
N TYR A 466 28.77 -9.45 -13.66
CA TYR A 466 28.64 -9.48 -15.11
C TYR A 466 29.87 -10.07 -15.80
N LYS A 467 31.08 -9.66 -15.40
CA LYS A 467 32.33 -10.15 -16.00
C LYS A 467 32.48 -11.67 -15.92
N ASN A 468 31.99 -12.29 -14.85
CA ASN A 468 32.05 -13.74 -14.67
C ASN A 468 31.03 -14.50 -15.54
N TYR A 469 29.97 -13.83 -15.98
CA TYR A 469 28.85 -14.46 -16.70
C TYR A 469 28.63 -13.96 -18.13
N GLN A 470 29.41 -12.97 -18.59
CA GLN A 470 29.26 -12.32 -19.88
C GLN A 470 29.10 -13.30 -21.05
N LYS A 471 29.90 -14.37 -21.09
CA LYS A 471 29.81 -15.38 -22.16
C LYS A 471 28.42 -16.02 -22.21
N TYR A 472 27.88 -16.42 -21.06
CA TYR A 472 26.58 -17.08 -20.99
C TYR A 472 25.42 -16.13 -21.32
N PHE A 473 25.55 -14.84 -21.02
CA PHE A 473 24.53 -13.86 -21.41
C PHE A 473 24.49 -13.62 -22.91
N ASN A 474 25.64 -13.63 -23.57
CA ASN A 474 25.68 -13.59 -25.04
C ASN A 474 25.02 -14.84 -25.63
N ASP A 475 25.29 -16.02 -25.07
CA ASP A 475 24.70 -17.29 -25.53
C ASP A 475 23.17 -17.34 -25.32
N LEU A 476 22.66 -16.63 -24.30
CA LEU A 476 21.22 -16.52 -24.00
C LEU A 476 20.56 -15.30 -24.65
N GLU A 477 21.30 -14.48 -25.39
CA GLU A 477 20.82 -13.25 -26.04
C GLU A 477 20.09 -12.27 -25.09
N VAL A 478 20.50 -12.25 -23.82
CA VAL A 478 19.90 -11.36 -22.83
C VAL A 478 20.42 -9.93 -23.02
N ASP A 479 19.53 -8.93 -22.97
CA ASP A 479 19.96 -7.53 -23.02
C ASP A 479 20.76 -7.15 -21.76
N THR A 480 22.06 -6.99 -21.94
CA THR A 480 22.99 -6.47 -20.93
C THR A 480 23.49 -5.06 -21.27
N GLN A 481 23.10 -4.48 -22.41
CA GLN A 481 23.51 -3.12 -22.79
C GLN A 481 22.98 -2.09 -21.81
N CYS A 482 21.84 -2.40 -21.19
CA CYS A 482 21.22 -1.55 -20.19
C CYS A 482 22.14 -1.16 -19.03
N PHE A 483 23.00 -2.09 -18.61
CA PHE A 483 23.91 -1.88 -17.48
C PHE A 483 25.05 -0.89 -17.79
N PHE A 484 25.36 -0.67 -19.07
CA PHE A 484 26.51 0.10 -19.54
C PHE A 484 26.14 1.39 -20.28
N SER A 485 24.86 1.58 -20.60
CA SER A 485 24.37 2.79 -21.26
C SER A 485 24.35 4.00 -20.32
N CYS A 486 25.02 5.08 -20.70
CA CYS A 486 24.99 6.35 -19.96
C CYS A 486 23.58 6.97 -19.94
N TYR A 487 22.80 6.80 -21.01
CA TYR A 487 21.43 7.29 -21.11
C TYR A 487 20.53 6.60 -20.09
N GLN A 488 20.50 5.26 -20.10
CA GLN A 488 19.65 4.49 -19.19
C GLN A 488 20.08 4.67 -17.72
N LYS A 489 21.39 4.75 -17.46
CA LYS A 489 21.89 5.04 -16.11
C LYS A 489 21.46 6.43 -15.62
N LYS A 490 21.45 7.45 -16.50
CA LYS A 490 20.95 8.78 -16.16
C LYS A 490 19.51 8.72 -15.70
N ASP A 491 18.67 8.04 -16.48
CA ASP A 491 17.24 7.95 -16.20
C ASP A 491 16.98 7.21 -14.89
N LEU A 492 17.71 6.12 -14.63
CA LEU A 492 17.67 5.37 -13.37
C LEU A 492 17.99 6.26 -12.16
N ILE A 493 19.12 6.97 -12.18
CA ILE A 493 19.60 7.69 -10.99
C ILE A 493 18.89 9.04 -10.80
N SER A 494 18.28 9.61 -11.84
CA SER A 494 17.75 10.98 -11.85
C SER A 494 16.75 11.31 -10.73
N ASN A 495 16.03 10.31 -10.25
CA ASN A 495 14.97 10.46 -9.25
C ASN A 495 15.37 9.96 -7.85
N SER A 496 16.66 9.74 -7.57
CA SER A 496 17.15 9.30 -6.26
C SER A 496 18.48 9.92 -5.91
N ALA A 497 18.50 10.72 -4.85
CA ALA A 497 19.72 11.30 -4.30
C ALA A 497 20.67 10.19 -3.81
N VAL A 498 20.14 9.10 -3.27
CA VAL A 498 20.91 7.92 -2.88
C VAL A 498 21.65 7.33 -4.07
N LEU A 499 20.95 7.08 -5.19
CA LEU A 499 21.57 6.49 -6.38
C LEU A 499 22.60 7.43 -7.01
N ILE A 500 22.34 8.74 -7.02
CA ILE A 500 23.31 9.75 -7.48
C ILE A 500 24.59 9.68 -6.64
N VAL A 501 24.48 9.68 -5.30
CA VAL A 501 25.65 9.59 -4.41
C VAL A 501 26.38 8.26 -4.56
N LYS A 502 25.66 7.14 -4.71
CA LYS A 502 26.27 5.83 -4.98
C LYS A 502 26.96 5.77 -6.36
N ASN A 503 26.50 6.56 -7.33
CA ASN A 503 27.16 6.66 -8.62
C ASN A 503 28.48 7.46 -8.58
N HIS A 504 28.74 8.23 -7.51
CA HIS A 504 29.98 9.00 -7.38
C HIS A 504 31.21 8.09 -7.44
N LEU A 505 32.26 8.59 -8.09
CA LEU A 505 33.53 7.88 -8.20
C LEU A 505 34.12 7.54 -6.83
N SER A 506 33.99 8.41 -5.82
CA SER A 506 34.41 8.13 -4.44
C SER A 506 33.71 6.88 -3.88
N TYR A 507 32.39 6.77 -4.03
CA TYR A 507 31.67 5.58 -3.56
C TYR A 507 32.13 4.32 -4.29
N LYS A 508 32.21 4.39 -5.63
CA LYS A 508 32.64 3.26 -6.48
C LYS A 508 34.06 2.79 -6.11
N LEU A 509 35.03 3.70 -5.97
CA LEU A 509 36.41 3.34 -5.65
C LEU A 509 36.56 2.67 -4.28
N GLY A 510 35.93 3.22 -3.22
CA GLY A 510 36.00 2.55 -1.93
C GLY A 510 35.21 1.24 -1.89
N LYS A 511 34.11 1.11 -2.66
CA LYS A 511 33.44 -0.19 -2.84
C LYS A 511 34.32 -1.24 -3.51
N ILE A 512 35.15 -0.87 -4.49
CA ILE A 512 36.10 -1.82 -5.11
C ILE A 512 37.00 -2.46 -4.05
N LEU A 513 37.53 -1.65 -3.12
CA LEU A 513 38.38 -2.13 -2.03
C LEU A 513 37.62 -3.00 -1.03
N LEU A 514 36.42 -2.56 -0.60
CA LEU A 514 35.62 -3.31 0.38
C LEU A 514 35.11 -4.65 -0.15
N GLU A 515 34.95 -4.77 -1.47
CA GLU A 515 34.57 -6.03 -2.13
C GLU A 515 35.78 -6.90 -2.49
N CYS A 516 37.00 -6.53 -2.09
CA CYS A 516 38.18 -7.38 -2.24
C CYS A 516 38.21 -8.40 -1.10
N LYS A 517 37.86 -9.66 -1.37
CA LYS A 517 37.74 -10.71 -0.33
C LYS A 517 38.83 -11.77 -0.42
N ASN A 518 39.55 -11.84 -1.55
CA ASN A 518 40.57 -12.85 -1.80
C ASN A 518 41.66 -12.31 -2.75
N LEU A 519 42.72 -13.10 -2.93
CA LEU A 519 43.86 -12.78 -3.81
C LEU A 519 43.45 -12.54 -5.27
N LYS A 520 42.47 -13.29 -5.79
CA LYS A 520 41.98 -13.08 -7.16
C LYS A 520 41.34 -11.70 -7.30
N ASP A 521 40.50 -11.31 -6.35
CA ASP A 521 39.89 -9.97 -6.34
C ASP A 521 40.96 -8.88 -6.32
N PHE A 522 42.03 -9.07 -5.53
CA PHE A 522 43.14 -8.13 -5.42
C PHE A 522 43.85 -7.90 -6.75
N VAL A 523 44.14 -8.98 -7.50
CA VAL A 523 44.77 -8.91 -8.83
C VAL A 523 43.86 -8.19 -9.84
N GLU A 524 42.54 -8.27 -9.68
CA GLU A 524 41.59 -7.60 -10.57
C GLU A 524 41.37 -6.11 -10.26
N ILE A 525 41.78 -5.61 -9.08
CA ILE A 525 41.56 -4.22 -8.65
C ILE A 525 41.99 -3.20 -9.72
N PRO A 526 43.22 -3.27 -10.30
CA PRO A 526 43.65 -2.27 -11.29
C PRO A 526 42.75 -2.21 -12.53
N ILE A 527 42.26 -3.37 -12.97
CA ILE A 527 41.36 -3.49 -14.13
C ILE A 527 40.02 -2.82 -13.83
N ILE A 528 39.45 -3.12 -12.65
CA ILE A 528 38.14 -2.59 -12.22
C ILE A 528 38.23 -1.08 -11.98
N ILE A 529 39.31 -0.59 -11.34
CA ILE A 529 39.55 0.85 -11.16
C ILE A 529 39.63 1.56 -12.51
N LYS A 530 40.43 1.03 -13.45
CA LYS A 530 40.57 1.62 -14.79
C LYS A 530 39.21 1.75 -15.50
N TYR A 531 38.37 0.72 -15.40
CA TYR A 531 37.00 0.75 -15.95
C TYR A 531 36.19 1.89 -15.32
N PHE A 532 36.11 1.99 -13.99
CA PHE A 532 35.28 3.00 -13.34
C PHE A 532 35.81 4.43 -13.46
N LEU A 533 37.12 4.63 -13.63
CA LEU A 533 37.70 5.93 -13.99
C LEU A 533 37.25 6.37 -15.39
N TRP A 534 37.30 5.46 -16.37
CA TRP A 534 36.84 5.72 -17.73
C TRP A 534 35.34 5.98 -17.79
N GLU A 535 34.54 5.14 -17.13
CA GLU A 535 33.09 5.28 -17.03
C GLU A 535 32.72 6.64 -16.40
N SER A 536 33.34 7.00 -15.27
CA SER A 536 33.06 8.28 -14.59
C SER A 536 33.41 9.49 -15.45
N LYS A 537 34.46 9.42 -16.28
CA LYS A 537 34.81 10.47 -17.24
C LYS A 537 33.73 10.65 -18.30
N ASN A 538 33.23 9.55 -18.87
CA ASN A 538 32.17 9.57 -19.88
C ASN A 538 30.84 10.05 -19.29
N GLU A 539 30.45 9.53 -18.12
CA GLU A 539 29.26 9.96 -17.38
C GLU A 539 29.34 11.45 -17.07
N LYS A 540 30.48 11.97 -16.60
CA LYS A 540 30.64 13.41 -16.31
C LYS A 540 30.49 14.26 -17.58
N ALA A 541 30.98 13.80 -18.73
CA ALA A 541 30.80 14.50 -19.99
C ALA A 541 29.33 14.54 -20.42
N TYR A 542 28.62 13.41 -20.31
CA TYR A 542 27.22 13.29 -20.68
C TYR A 542 26.28 14.00 -19.69
N PHE A 543 26.52 13.88 -18.40
CA PHE A 543 25.68 14.46 -17.34
C PHE A 543 25.83 15.98 -17.22
N LYS A 544 26.86 16.60 -17.80
CA LYS A 544 27.11 18.05 -17.73
C LYS A 544 25.94 18.89 -18.26
N SER A 545 25.17 18.35 -19.21
CA SER A 545 23.97 19.01 -19.76
C SER A 545 22.71 18.85 -18.91
N PHE A 546 22.79 18.16 -17.76
CA PHE A 546 21.67 17.89 -16.87
C PHE A 546 21.94 18.46 -15.48
N LEU A 547 20.94 19.13 -14.91
CA LEU A 547 20.98 19.63 -13.55
C LEU A 547 20.24 18.68 -12.62
N PHE A 548 20.94 18.06 -11.67
CA PHE A 548 20.32 17.27 -10.61
C PHE A 548 20.10 18.16 -9.38
N GLU A 549 18.86 18.52 -9.08
CA GLU A 549 18.50 19.25 -7.86
C GLU A 549 18.36 18.26 -6.70
N ILE A 550 19.50 17.72 -6.25
CA ILE A 550 19.56 16.60 -5.30
C ILE A 550 18.83 16.94 -3.99
N GLU A 551 18.87 18.21 -3.52
CA GLU A 551 18.20 18.62 -2.28
C GLU A 551 16.66 18.57 -2.35
N LYS A 552 16.09 18.48 -3.56
CA LYS A 552 14.64 18.40 -3.77
C LYS A 552 14.11 16.96 -3.84
N LEU A 553 14.99 15.96 -3.85
CA LEU A 553 14.61 14.54 -3.92
C LEU A 553 14.22 14.01 -2.53
N ASP A 554 13.21 13.14 -2.49
CA ASP A 554 12.61 12.64 -1.24
C ASP A 554 13.62 11.90 -0.34
N ASP A 555 14.62 11.24 -0.94
CA ASP A 555 15.66 10.47 -0.26
C ASP A 555 16.95 11.27 0.01
N TYR A 556 16.93 12.59 -0.13
CA TYR A 556 18.11 13.45 0.07
C TYR A 556 18.77 13.24 1.43
N ASN A 557 17.99 13.20 2.51
CA ASN A 557 18.52 13.01 3.86
C ASN A 557 19.26 11.67 4.00
N GLN A 558 18.76 10.61 3.36
CA GLN A 558 19.43 9.31 3.33
C GLN A 558 20.74 9.38 2.55
N SER A 559 20.77 10.13 1.43
CA SER A 559 21.98 10.35 0.64
C SER A 559 23.11 11.04 1.43
N CYS A 560 22.76 11.97 2.34
CA CYS A 560 23.71 12.61 3.24
C CYS A 560 24.40 11.59 4.16
N SER A 561 23.65 10.61 4.67
CA SER A 561 24.22 9.52 5.48
C SER A 561 25.19 8.65 4.68
N ILE A 562 24.92 8.38 3.40
CA ILE A 562 25.80 7.56 2.53
C ILE A 562 27.17 8.21 2.34
N ARG A 563 27.26 9.54 2.33
CA ARG A 563 28.56 10.22 2.25
C ARG A 563 29.46 9.90 3.45
N ASN A 564 28.89 9.50 4.58
CA ASN A 564 29.64 9.08 5.76
C ASN A 564 29.98 7.58 5.77
N TYR A 565 29.56 6.82 4.76
CA TYR A 565 29.88 5.39 4.68
C TYR A 565 31.38 5.19 4.43
N LEU A 566 31.92 4.09 4.96
CA LEU A 566 33.32 3.70 4.77
C LEU A 566 33.69 3.61 3.28
N SER A 567 32.78 3.12 2.42
CA SER A 567 33.00 3.08 0.97
C SER A 567 33.22 4.46 0.37
N TYR A 568 32.48 5.47 0.82
CA TYR A 568 32.62 6.82 0.30
C TYR A 568 33.91 7.48 0.80
N GLN A 569 34.19 7.35 2.10
CA GLN A 569 35.36 7.93 2.74
C GLN A 569 36.67 7.34 2.20
N LEU A 570 36.76 6.01 2.06
CA LEU A 570 37.93 5.36 1.47
C LEU A 570 38.19 5.84 0.05
N GLY A 571 37.17 5.88 -0.81
CA GLY A 571 37.39 6.34 -2.18
C GLY A 571 37.69 7.84 -2.30
N LYS A 572 37.23 8.66 -1.36
CA LYS A 572 37.65 10.06 -1.25
C LYS A 572 39.15 10.17 -0.95
N LEU A 573 39.64 9.41 0.03
CA LEU A 573 41.08 9.36 0.36
C LEU A 573 41.93 8.90 -0.82
N ILE A 574 41.46 7.90 -1.58
CA ILE A 574 42.13 7.44 -2.81
C ILE A 574 42.25 8.60 -3.81
N ILE A 575 41.14 9.28 -4.12
CA ILE A 575 41.13 10.38 -5.08
C ILE A 575 42.05 11.53 -4.62
N GLU A 576 42.05 11.85 -3.32
CA GLU A 576 42.92 12.89 -2.76
C GLU A 576 44.40 12.51 -2.85
N SER A 577 44.73 11.24 -2.59
CA SER A 577 46.10 10.73 -2.69
C SER A 577 46.65 10.83 -4.12
N PHE A 578 45.81 10.55 -5.13
CA PHE A 578 46.18 10.67 -6.56
C PHE A 578 46.19 12.10 -7.10
N LYS A 579 45.66 13.10 -6.37
CA LYS A 579 45.80 14.52 -6.72
C LYS A 579 47.09 15.15 -6.20
N GLY A 580 47.75 14.49 -5.24
CA GLY A 580 49.02 14.92 -4.64
C GLY A 580 50.25 14.22 -5.21
N TRP A 581 50.08 13.34 -6.19
CA TRP A 581 51.12 12.76 -7.05
C TRP A 581 51.01 13.40 -8.43
#